data_AF-A0A7Y2ZEA2-F1
#
_entry.id   AF-A0A7Y2ZEA2-F1
#
_cell.length_a   1.000
_cell.length_b   1.000
_cell.length_c   1.000
_cell.angle_alpha   90.00
_cell.angle_beta   90.00
_cell.angle_gamma   90.00
#
_symmetry.space_group_name_H-M   'P 1'
#
loop_
_entity.id
_entity.type
_entity.pdbx_description
1 polymer ?
#
loop_
_entity_poly.entity_id
_entity_poly.type
_entity_poly.pdbx_seq_one_letter_code
_entity_poly.pdbx_strand_id
1 'polypeptide(L)'
;RDRFVWPHILDEVARSLPEYTWLTEVVQVQEVPLKVQVSGRAGNIFAITVFMNQLQASPFFSQVTFLSSEESIENAGTVESQAVQEFQLELEYEPVPLEELETVPLFGTDTSMSEDVGTEPAPEEN
;
A
#
# COMPACT_ATOMS: atom_id res chain seq x y z
N ARG A 1 -9.93 11.41 -16.40
CA ARG A 1 -9.01 10.26 -16.43
C ARG A 1 -8.10 10.40 -15.22
N ASP A 2 -8.22 9.50 -14.27
CA ASP A 2 -7.57 9.62 -12.97
C ASP A 2 -6.06 9.41 -13.10
N ARG A 3 -5.36 10.53 -13.06
CA ARG A 3 -3.92 10.68 -13.28
C ARG A 3 -3.06 10.01 -12.19
N PHE A 4 -3.68 9.62 -11.07
CA PHE A 4 -2.98 9.10 -9.89
C PHE A 4 -3.26 7.63 -9.60
N VAL A 5 -4.07 6.95 -10.44
CA VAL A 5 -4.39 5.53 -10.23
C VAL A 5 -3.14 4.65 -10.35
N TRP A 6 -2.35 4.82 -11.41
CA TRP A 6 -1.15 4.01 -11.63
C TRP A 6 -0.08 4.17 -10.54
N PRO A 7 0.32 5.39 -10.15
CA PRO A 7 1.24 5.57 -9.03
C PRO A 7 0.72 4.92 -7.74
N HIS A 8 -0.58 5.00 -7.48
CA HIS A 8 -1.17 4.41 -6.29
C HIS A 8 -1.17 2.87 -6.33
N ILE A 9 -1.55 2.26 -7.45
CA ILE A 9 -1.45 0.81 -7.65
C ILE A 9 -0.01 0.34 -7.41
N LEU A 10 0.98 1.02 -7.98
CA LEU A 10 2.38 0.65 -7.81
C LEU A 10 2.83 0.77 -6.34
N ASP A 11 2.36 1.79 -5.62
CA ASP A 11 2.65 1.96 -4.19
C ASP A 11 2.01 0.86 -3.35
N GLU A 12 0.74 0.53 -3.58
CA GLU A 12 0.00 -0.54 -2.88
C GLU A 12 0.63 -1.92 -3.14
N VAL A 13 1.03 -2.22 -4.38
CA VAL A 13 1.71 -3.46 -4.73
C VAL A 13 3.09 -3.51 -4.05
N ALA A 14 3.88 -2.43 -4.12
CA ALA A 14 5.20 -2.38 -3.52
C ALA A 14 5.17 -2.52 -1.99
N ARG A 15 4.22 -1.85 -1.32
CA ARG A 15 3.93 -1.96 0.12
C ARG A 15 3.58 -3.39 0.55
N SER A 16 2.99 -4.17 -0.36
CA SER A 16 2.54 -5.53 -0.10
C SER A 16 3.61 -6.58 -0.42
N LEU A 17 4.82 -6.20 -0.86
CA LEU A 17 5.88 -7.16 -1.18
C LEU A 17 6.48 -7.77 0.08
N PRO A 18 6.47 -9.11 0.23
CA PRO A 18 7.15 -9.79 1.33
C PRO A 18 8.67 -9.78 1.16
N GLU A 19 9.38 -10.18 2.22
CA GLU A 19 10.83 -10.40 2.13
C GLU A 19 11.19 -11.42 1.04
N TYR A 20 12.35 -11.24 0.41
CA TYR A 20 12.86 -12.10 -0.66
C TYR A 20 11.90 -12.27 -1.85
N THR A 21 11.12 -11.22 -2.14
CA THR A 21 10.19 -11.16 -3.28
C THR A 21 10.49 -9.90 -4.10
N TRP A 22 10.51 -10.01 -5.41
CA TRP A 22 10.68 -8.87 -6.30
C TRP A 22 9.80 -9.00 -7.54
N LEU A 23 9.45 -7.85 -8.11
CA LEU A 23 8.65 -7.78 -9.33
C LEU A 23 9.54 -7.77 -10.57
N THR A 24 9.05 -8.36 -11.63
CA THR A 24 9.67 -8.33 -12.96
C THR A 24 8.82 -7.53 -13.93
N GLU A 25 7.50 -7.57 -13.79
CA GLU A 25 6.58 -6.93 -14.71
C GLU A 25 5.26 -6.54 -14.00
N VAL A 26 4.72 -5.38 -14.40
CA VAL A 26 3.37 -4.95 -14.03
C VAL A 26 2.70 -4.41 -15.29
N VAL A 27 1.63 -5.05 -15.74
CA VAL A 27 0.94 -4.72 -16.99
C VAL A 27 -0.55 -4.58 -16.77
N GLN A 28 -1.17 -3.60 -17.41
CA GLN A 28 -2.62 -3.50 -17.46
C GLN A 28 -3.17 -4.46 -18.51
N VAL A 29 -4.10 -5.31 -18.09
CA VAL A 29 -4.74 -6.32 -18.95
C VAL A 29 -6.18 -5.97 -19.31
N GLN A 30 -6.83 -5.11 -18.53
CA GLN A 30 -8.18 -4.59 -18.79
C GLN A 30 -8.33 -3.14 -18.31
N GLU A 31 -9.14 -2.32 -18.99
CA GLU A 31 -9.39 -0.92 -18.59
C GLU A 31 -10.62 -0.74 -17.69
N VAL A 32 -11.70 -1.49 -17.93
CA VAL A 32 -12.93 -1.42 -17.11
C VAL A 32 -13.55 -2.83 -16.96
N PRO A 33 -13.60 -3.40 -15.74
CA PRO A 33 -12.90 -2.93 -14.54
C PRO A 33 -11.37 -2.89 -14.78
N LEU A 34 -10.66 -2.06 -14.02
CA LEU A 34 -9.21 -1.93 -14.19
C LEU A 34 -8.54 -3.19 -13.64
N LYS A 35 -7.99 -4.02 -14.53
CA LYS A 35 -7.23 -5.21 -14.14
C LYS A 35 -5.77 -5.08 -14.48
N VAL A 36 -4.94 -5.50 -13.54
CA VAL A 36 -3.49 -5.44 -13.63
C VAL A 36 -2.93 -6.82 -13.37
N GLN A 37 -2.08 -7.30 -14.26
CA GLN A 37 -1.28 -8.49 -14.02
C GLN A 37 0.08 -8.08 -13.44
N VAL A 38 0.47 -8.76 -12.38
CA VAL A 38 1.76 -8.59 -11.71
C VAL A 38 2.53 -9.90 -11.83
N SER A 39 3.74 -9.81 -12.38
CA SER A 39 4.67 -10.93 -12.49
C SER A 39 5.91 -10.63 -11.65
N GLY A 40 6.45 -11.67 -11.02
CA GLY A 40 7.61 -11.52 -10.16
C GLY A 40 8.26 -12.83 -9.80
N ARG A 41 9.21 -12.75 -8.87
CA ARG A 41 9.93 -13.90 -8.33
C ARG A 41 9.94 -13.82 -6.82
N ALA A 42 9.93 -14.99 -6.19
CA ALA A 42 10.01 -15.16 -4.76
C ALA A 42 11.02 -16.25 -4.41
N GLY A 43 11.74 -16.11 -3.30
CA GLY A 43 12.69 -17.14 -2.84
C GLY A 43 12.04 -18.48 -2.49
N ASN A 44 10.73 -18.51 -2.24
CA ASN A 44 9.96 -19.72 -1.97
C ASN A 44 8.45 -19.51 -2.22
N ILE A 45 7.68 -20.59 -2.21
CA ILE A 45 6.23 -20.55 -2.46
C ILE A 45 5.42 -19.89 -1.33
N PHE A 46 5.92 -19.90 -0.10
CA PHE A 46 5.23 -19.27 1.03
C PHE A 46 5.22 -17.75 0.89
N ALA A 47 6.30 -17.16 0.37
CA ALA A 47 6.36 -15.73 0.07
C ALA A 47 5.26 -15.31 -0.92
N ILE A 48 4.93 -16.12 -1.93
CA ILE A 48 3.79 -15.84 -2.83
C ILE A 48 2.47 -15.85 -2.06
N THR A 49 2.28 -16.81 -1.14
CA THR A 49 1.07 -16.87 -0.30
C THR A 49 0.96 -15.66 0.61
N VAL A 50 2.07 -15.22 1.22
CA VAL A 50 2.12 -14.01 2.04
C VAL A 50 1.80 -12.78 1.18
N PHE A 51 2.35 -12.69 -0.03
CA PHE A 51 2.10 -11.59 -0.95
C PHE A 51 0.61 -11.49 -1.31
N MET A 52 -0.01 -12.61 -1.68
CA MET A 52 -1.44 -12.67 -1.97
C MET A 52 -2.28 -12.20 -0.77
N ASN A 53 -1.96 -12.65 0.44
CA ASN A 53 -2.67 -12.24 1.65
C ASN A 53 -2.51 -10.74 1.93
N GLN A 54 -1.32 -10.17 1.72
CA GLN A 54 -1.07 -8.75 1.91
C GLN A 54 -1.82 -7.90 0.87
N LEU A 55 -1.85 -8.33 -0.38
CA LEU A 55 -2.64 -7.69 -1.44
C LEU A 55 -4.15 -7.74 -1.13
N GLN A 56 -4.66 -8.88 -0.66
CA GLN A 56 -6.07 -9.03 -0.27
C GLN A 56 -6.46 -8.21 0.96
N ALA A 57 -5.49 -7.82 1.78
CA ALA A 57 -5.72 -6.94 2.92
C ALA A 57 -5.79 -5.45 2.51
N SER A 58 -5.36 -5.11 1.29
CA SER A 58 -5.49 -3.75 0.76
C SER A 58 -6.95 -3.46 0.41
N PRO A 59 -7.50 -2.30 0.80
CA PRO A 59 -8.86 -1.93 0.45
C PRO A 59 -9.03 -1.55 -1.03
N PHE A 60 -7.92 -1.41 -1.78
CA PHE A 60 -7.93 -0.97 -3.18
C PHE A 60 -7.97 -2.12 -4.20
N PHE A 61 -7.79 -3.36 -3.73
CA PHE A 61 -7.87 -4.55 -4.57
C PHE A 61 -9.10 -5.37 -4.18
N SER A 62 -10.13 -5.32 -5.00
CA SER A 62 -11.37 -6.08 -4.76
C SER A 62 -11.19 -7.57 -5.00
N GLN A 63 -10.25 -7.93 -5.89
CA GLN A 63 -9.92 -9.33 -6.17
C GLN A 63 -8.44 -9.52 -6.49
N VAL A 64 -7.87 -10.61 -5.95
CA VAL A 64 -6.51 -11.08 -6.20
C VAL A 64 -6.58 -12.53 -6.64
N THR A 65 -6.24 -12.80 -7.90
CA THR A 65 -6.32 -14.12 -8.54
C THR A 65 -4.92 -14.65 -8.82
N PHE A 66 -4.65 -15.88 -8.40
CA PHE A 66 -3.41 -16.57 -8.74
C PHE A 66 -3.51 -17.18 -10.15
N LEU A 67 -2.56 -16.84 -11.03
CA LEU A 67 -2.54 -17.36 -12.40
C LEU A 67 -1.61 -18.56 -12.53
N SER A 68 -0.35 -18.42 -12.10
CA SER A 68 0.66 -19.48 -12.22
C SER A 68 1.83 -19.30 -11.25
N SER A 69 2.55 -20.41 -10.99
CA SER A 69 3.87 -20.41 -10.36
C SER A 69 4.74 -21.49 -11.00
N GLU A 70 5.98 -21.14 -11.29
CA GLU A 70 6.98 -22.01 -11.91
C GLU A 70 8.29 -21.93 -11.13
N GLU A 71 8.93 -23.07 -10.88
CA GLU A 71 10.27 -23.06 -10.30
C GLU A 71 11.30 -22.73 -11.39
N SER A 72 12.12 -21.73 -11.13
CA SER A 72 13.13 -21.26 -12.06
C SER A 72 14.45 -21.12 -11.35
N ILE A 73 15.53 -21.38 -12.08
CA ILE A 73 16.89 -21.25 -11.55
C ILE A 73 17.38 -19.85 -11.90
N GLU A 74 17.61 -19.02 -10.90
CA GLU A 74 18.20 -17.71 -11.10
C GLU A 74 19.73 -17.79 -11.09
N ASN A 75 20.32 -17.38 -12.20
CA ASN A 75 21.77 -17.26 -12.34
C ASN A 75 22.20 -15.84 -11.94
N ALA A 76 22.36 -15.61 -10.64
CA ALA A 76 22.79 -14.33 -10.10
C ALA A 76 24.31 -14.16 -10.23
N GLY A 77 24.81 -14.07 -11.47
CA GLY A 77 26.09 -13.49 -11.96
C GLY A 77 27.45 -13.74 -11.26
N THR A 78 27.49 -14.29 -10.05
CA THR A 78 28.67 -14.41 -9.18
C THR A 78 28.43 -15.34 -7.98
N VAL A 79 27.19 -15.75 -7.70
CA VAL A 79 26.81 -16.66 -6.60
C VAL A 79 26.12 -17.90 -7.20
N GLU A 80 26.15 -19.03 -6.46
CA GLU A 80 25.49 -20.27 -6.84
C GLU A 80 24.07 -20.03 -7.35
N SER A 81 23.71 -20.77 -8.41
CA SER A 81 22.38 -20.75 -8.98
C SER A 81 21.33 -21.07 -7.90
N GLN A 82 20.44 -20.13 -7.62
CA GLN A 82 19.40 -20.28 -6.60
C GLN A 82 18.07 -20.67 -7.25
N ALA A 83 17.38 -21.65 -6.68
CA ALA A 83 16.01 -21.97 -7.07
C ALA A 83 15.07 -20.89 -6.52
N VAL A 84 14.30 -20.27 -7.40
CA VAL A 84 13.30 -19.25 -7.10
C VAL A 84 11.95 -19.67 -7.69
N GLN A 85 10.88 -19.09 -7.19
CA GLN A 85 9.53 -19.28 -7.71
C GLN A 85 9.14 -18.05 -8.52
N GLU A 86 8.96 -18.22 -9.82
CA GLU A 86 8.35 -17.22 -10.70
C GLU A 86 6.84 -17.31 -10.57
N PHE A 87 6.16 -16.17 -10.44
CA PHE A 87 4.72 -16.14 -10.22
C PHE A 87 4.03 -15.10 -11.08
N GLN A 88 2.74 -15.32 -11.33
CA GLN A 88 1.85 -14.37 -11.98
C GLN A 88 0.53 -14.25 -11.19
N LEU A 89 0.13 -13.03 -10.90
CA LEU A 89 -1.12 -12.68 -10.21
C LEU A 89 -1.92 -11.69 -11.06
N GLU A 90 -3.24 -11.80 -11.04
CA GLU A 90 -4.16 -10.78 -11.57
C GLU A 90 -4.82 -10.04 -10.40
N LEU A 91 -4.82 -8.72 -10.45
CA LEU A 91 -5.42 -7.82 -9.49
C LEU A 91 -6.56 -7.05 -10.16
N GLU A 92 -7.70 -6.95 -9.48
CA GLU A 92 -8.79 -6.06 -9.87
C GLU A 92 -8.76 -4.82 -8.97
N TYR A 93 -8.51 -3.65 -9.57
CA TYR A 93 -8.42 -2.38 -8.86
C TYR A 93 -9.80 -1.71 -8.76
N GLU A 94 -10.16 -1.33 -7.55
CA GLU A 94 -11.37 -0.57 -7.26
C GLU A 94 -11.04 0.68 -6.44
N PRO A 95 -11.39 1.89 -6.91
CA PRO A 95 -11.18 3.09 -6.13
C PRO A 95 -12.15 3.13 -4.94
N VAL A 96 -11.60 3.10 -3.72
CA VAL A 96 -12.39 3.27 -2.49
C VAL A 96 -13.02 4.69 -2.49
N PRO A 97 -14.34 4.82 -2.23
CA PRO A 97 -14.99 6.11 -2.16
C PRO A 97 -14.37 6.98 -1.04
N LEU A 98 -14.14 8.26 -1.34
CA LEU A 98 -13.48 9.24 -0.45
C LEU A 98 -14.22 9.46 0.88
N GLU A 99 -15.47 8.99 1.00
CA GLU A 99 -16.30 9.05 2.20
C GLU A 99 -15.75 8.17 3.35
N GLU A 100 -14.87 7.21 3.04
CA GLU A 100 -14.21 6.33 4.01
C GLU A 100 -12.88 6.87 4.55
N LEU A 101 -12.37 8.00 4.02
CA LEU A 101 -11.11 8.58 4.47
C LEU A 101 -11.34 9.47 5.71
N GLU A 102 -10.99 8.95 6.90
CA GLU A 102 -10.96 9.74 8.13
C GLU A 102 -9.94 10.89 7.99
N THR A 103 -10.45 12.13 7.90
CA THR A 103 -9.58 13.31 7.88
C THR A 103 -9.12 13.63 9.30
N VAL A 104 -7.89 13.27 9.64
CA VAL A 104 -7.27 13.70 10.90
C VAL A 104 -6.93 15.19 10.77
N PRO A 105 -7.41 16.06 11.69
CA PRO A 105 -7.06 17.48 11.67
C PRO A 105 -5.55 17.65 11.91
N LEU A 106 -4.83 18.24 10.97
CA LEU A 106 -3.37 18.44 11.03
C LEU A 106 -2.92 19.61 11.91
N PHE A 107 -3.85 20.38 12.46
CA PHE A 107 -3.54 21.51 13.32
C PHE A 107 -4.23 21.33 14.66
N GLY A 108 -3.46 20.92 15.66
CA GLY A 108 -3.84 21.16 17.04
C GLY A 108 -4.09 22.65 17.23
N THR A 109 -5.22 22.99 17.83
CA THR A 109 -5.48 24.35 18.31
C THR A 109 -4.54 24.60 19.49
N ASP A 110 -3.27 24.92 19.22
CA ASP A 110 -2.38 25.57 20.17
C ASP A 110 -2.75 27.06 20.25
N THR A 111 -3.96 27.33 20.74
CA THR A 111 -4.33 28.66 21.24
C THR A 111 -4.64 28.50 22.73
N SER A 112 -3.58 28.39 23.52
CA SER A 112 -3.64 28.83 24.93
C SER A 112 -3.18 30.28 24.95
N MET A 113 -4.10 31.18 24.62
CA MET A 113 -3.94 32.61 24.82
C MET A 113 -4.05 32.84 26.34
N SER A 114 -2.91 32.93 27.02
CA SER A 114 -2.86 33.33 28.44
C SER A 114 -3.07 34.83 28.53
N GLU A 115 -4.34 35.27 28.52
CA GLU A 115 -4.73 36.61 28.95
C GLU A 115 -5.01 36.56 30.45
N ASP A 116 -3.95 36.71 31.25
CA ASP A 116 -4.05 37.05 32.66
C ASP A 116 -4.43 38.55 32.75
N VAL A 117 -5.73 38.83 32.80
CA VAL A 117 -6.25 40.16 33.13
C VAL A 117 -6.62 40.16 34.60
N GLY A 118 -5.61 40.34 35.45
CA GLY A 118 -5.80 40.74 36.84
C GLY A 118 -6.17 42.21 36.92
N THR A 119 -7.48 42.52 36.92
CA THR A 119 -7.98 43.82 37.38
C THR A 119 -8.55 43.64 38.78
N GLU A 120 -7.77 44.05 39.78
CA GLU A 120 -8.19 44.16 41.17
C GLU A 120 -8.63 45.60 41.45
N PRO A 121 -9.91 45.90 41.75
CA PRO A 121 -10.30 47.18 42.29
C PRO A 121 -10.13 47.22 43.82
N ALA A 122 -9.72 48.40 44.28
CA ALA A 122 -9.32 48.78 45.63
C ALA A 122 -10.45 48.68 46.70
N PRO A 123 -10.12 48.87 48.00
CA PRO A 123 -10.92 48.44 49.15
C PRO A 123 -11.92 49.51 49.62
N GLU A 124 -12.96 49.10 50.35
CA GLU A 124 -13.53 49.82 51.51
C GLU A 124 -14.75 49.05 52.06
N GLU A 125 -14.75 48.76 53.36
CA GLU A 125 -15.86 48.93 54.32
C GLU A 125 -15.52 48.16 55.62
N ASN A 126 -14.93 48.88 56.60
CA ASN A 126 -15.53 49.21 57.90
C ASN A 126 -14.53 49.97 58.79
#